data_AF-A0A699YJM6-F1
#
_entry.id   AF-A0A699YJM6-F1
#
_cell.length_a   1.000
_cell.length_b   1.000
_cell.length_c   1.000
_cell.angle_alpha   90.00
_cell.angle_beta   90.00
_cell.angle_gamma   90.00
#
_symmetry.space_group_name_H-M   'P 1'
#
loop_
_entity.id
_entity.type
_entity.pdbx_description
1 polymer ?
#
loop_
_entity_poly.entity_id
_entity_poly.type
_entity_poly.pdbx_seq_one_letter_code
_entity_poly.pdbx_strand_id
1 'polypeptide(L)'
;MLPQLVPLAIASLEQDDGTFLPDSSDEEEEEGASWGDPDLAVTGQGGNTARLSALDSDDASDEDDDDDAARARHLSVRTGVTDEKAAALHALGLYAKHVPLGFQPYLGAALSLAARAANYFHEDVRCQAYEVLGQLVLSCHSCHPPPAGAPPGTVSGQVAQALEVVCPLLLEGLEDDERGVVAEVLRAWRELLQGLTALPLARWLEKGMQRRSSWLLPETCCP
;
A
#
# COMPACT_ATOMS: atom_id res chain seq x y z
N MET A 1 11.05 22.58 4.38
CA MET A 1 10.47 21.67 3.38
C MET A 1 9.88 20.43 4.04
N LEU A 2 10.64 19.52 4.67
CA LEU A 2 10.08 18.32 5.31
C LEU A 2 8.82 18.54 6.17
N PRO A 3 8.72 19.56 7.05
CA PRO A 3 7.50 19.81 7.84
C PRO A 3 6.24 20.20 7.06
N GLN A 4 6.36 20.43 5.75
CA GLN A 4 5.25 20.67 4.82
C GLN A 4 5.00 19.44 3.92
N LEU A 5 6.05 18.70 3.56
CA LEU A 5 5.96 17.55 2.66
C LEU A 5 5.48 16.26 3.35
N VAL A 6 5.96 15.99 4.58
CA VAL A 6 5.58 14.78 5.32
C VAL A 6 4.07 14.75 5.64
N PRO A 7 3.43 15.84 6.09
CA PRO A 7 1.97 15.86 6.29
C PRO A 7 1.16 15.64 5.00
N LEU A 8 1.66 16.09 3.84
CA LEU A 8 0.98 15.85 2.55
C LEU A 8 1.07 14.38 2.14
N ALA A 9 2.26 13.76 2.23
CA ALA A 9 2.43 12.34 1.97
C ALA A 9 1.61 11.46 2.95
N ILE A 10 1.46 11.88 4.21
CA ILE A 10 0.54 11.24 5.17
C ILE A 10 -0.91 11.36 4.69
N ALA A 11 -1.37 12.55 4.27
CA ALA A 11 -2.75 12.77 3.82
C ALA A 11 -3.12 11.92 2.59
N SER A 12 -2.23 11.78 1.61
CA SER A 12 -2.43 10.89 0.45
C SER A 12 -2.64 9.41 0.85
N LEU A 13 -1.99 8.95 1.92
CA LEU A 13 -2.17 7.58 2.43
C LEU A 13 -3.50 7.38 3.19
N GLU A 14 -4.13 8.46 3.64
CA GLU A 14 -5.41 8.45 4.36
C GLU A 14 -6.61 8.82 3.46
N GLN A 15 -6.38 9.06 2.17
CA GLN A 15 -7.43 9.26 1.16
C GLN A 15 -8.32 8.01 1.03
N ASP A 16 -9.62 8.20 0.79
CA ASP A 16 -10.56 7.09 0.53
C ASP A 16 -10.31 6.46 -0.83
N ASP A 17 -10.33 5.12 -0.87
CA ASP A 17 -10.07 4.31 -2.06
C ASP A 17 -11.33 4.08 -2.91
N GLY A 18 -12.49 4.44 -2.37
CA GLY A 18 -13.81 4.21 -2.95
C GLY A 18 -14.48 2.97 -2.35
N THR A 19 -15.68 3.16 -1.81
CA THR A 19 -16.46 2.07 -1.21
C THR A 19 -17.35 1.37 -2.24
N PHE A 20 -17.49 0.04 -2.08
CA PHE A 20 -18.40 -0.76 -2.89
C PHE A 20 -19.86 -0.41 -2.56
N LEU A 21 -20.50 0.37 -3.42
CA LEU A 21 -21.96 0.45 -3.44
C LEU A 21 -22.50 -0.85 -4.05
N PRO A 22 -23.38 -1.60 -3.36
CA PRO A 22 -24.14 -2.66 -4.00
C PRO A 22 -25.08 -2.04 -5.03
N ASP A 23 -25.15 -2.66 -6.21
CA ASP A 23 -26.00 -2.23 -7.31
C ASP A 23 -27.49 -2.40 -6.94
N SER A 24 -28.17 -1.30 -6.64
CA SER A 24 -29.59 -1.27 -6.27
C SER A 24 -30.47 -1.10 -7.51
N SER A 25 -30.31 -2.00 -8.47
CA SER A 25 -31.01 -2.00 -9.76
C SER A 25 -32.42 -2.60 -9.66
N ASP A 26 -33.28 -2.00 -8.82
CA ASP A 26 -34.70 -2.37 -8.64
C ASP A 26 -35.59 -1.11 -8.79
N GLU A 27 -35.55 -0.46 -9.95
CA GLU A 27 -36.61 0.46 -10.40
C GLU A 27 -37.14 -0.06 -11.75
N GLU A 28 -38.45 -0.37 -11.79
CA GLU A 28 -39.10 -1.05 -12.92
C GLU A 28 -39.40 -0.08 -14.08
N GLU A 29 -39.32 -0.56 -15.32
CA GLU A 29 -39.64 0.23 -16.52
C GLU A 29 -41.16 0.41 -16.69
N GLU A 30 -41.65 1.65 -16.79
CA GLU A 30 -42.93 1.96 -17.45
C GLU A 30 -42.70 2.91 -18.64
N GLU A 31 -43.16 2.51 -19.83
CA GLU A 31 -43.14 3.32 -21.04
C GLU A 31 -44.18 4.47 -20.97
N GLY A 32 -43.80 5.70 -21.35
CA GLY A 32 -44.66 6.88 -21.22
C GLY A 32 -44.42 8.00 -22.25
N ALA A 33 -44.69 7.72 -23.52
CA ALA A 33 -44.42 8.58 -24.68
C ALA A 33 -44.89 10.05 -24.61
N SER A 34 -44.11 10.97 -25.22
CA SER A 34 -44.59 11.98 -26.19
C SER A 34 -43.45 12.68 -26.94
N TRP A 35 -43.71 13.14 -28.17
CA TRP A 35 -42.84 14.03 -28.97
C TRP A 35 -43.40 15.46 -29.05
N GLY A 36 -42.52 16.44 -29.32
CA GLY A 36 -42.84 17.87 -29.54
C GLY A 36 -42.74 18.72 -28.26
N ASP A 37 -42.31 19.99 -28.30
CA ASP A 37 -41.81 20.83 -29.41
C ASP A 37 -40.81 21.87 -28.82
N PRO A 38 -39.97 22.57 -29.62
CA PRO A 38 -38.87 23.39 -29.10
C PRO A 38 -39.21 24.88 -28.84
N ASP A 39 -38.24 25.54 -28.16
CA ASP A 39 -38.03 26.99 -27.97
C ASP A 39 -38.63 27.68 -26.72
N LEU A 40 -37.92 28.74 -26.28
CA LEU A 40 -38.20 29.68 -25.17
C LEU A 40 -38.13 29.10 -23.73
N ALA A 41 -37.37 29.65 -22.78
CA ALA A 41 -36.53 30.86 -22.78
C ALA A 41 -35.45 30.84 -21.68
N VAL A 42 -34.50 31.79 -21.72
CA VAL A 42 -33.37 31.92 -20.78
C VAL A 42 -33.65 32.85 -19.60
N THR A 43 -33.41 32.37 -18.38
CA THR A 43 -32.87 33.15 -17.24
C THR A 43 -32.11 32.19 -16.33
N GLY A 44 -30.84 32.46 -16.00
CA GLY A 44 -29.98 31.52 -15.25
C GLY A 44 -29.55 32.02 -13.87
N GLN A 45 -29.16 31.09 -13.00
CA GLN A 45 -28.45 31.38 -11.74
C GLN A 45 -27.64 30.17 -11.23
N GLY A 46 -26.31 30.33 -11.14
CA GLY A 46 -25.40 29.62 -10.23
C GLY A 46 -25.22 28.10 -10.34
N GLY A 47 -24.07 27.66 -10.88
CA GLY A 47 -23.61 26.26 -10.71
C GLY A 47 -22.51 25.81 -11.69
N ASN A 48 -21.24 26.01 -11.34
CA ASN A 48 -20.12 25.49 -12.15
C ASN A 48 -19.86 24.00 -11.88
N THR A 49 -20.68 23.13 -12.46
CA THR A 49 -20.44 21.67 -12.53
C THR A 49 -20.53 21.20 -13.98
N ALA A 50 -19.63 21.69 -14.82
CA ALA A 50 -19.50 21.24 -16.21
C ALA A 50 -18.96 19.80 -16.23
N ARG A 51 -19.83 18.84 -16.56
CA ARG A 51 -19.51 17.42 -16.68
C ARG A 51 -19.49 17.06 -18.18
N LEU A 52 -18.41 16.40 -18.63
CA LEU A 52 -18.29 15.59 -19.86
C LEU A 52 -18.58 16.24 -21.23
N SER A 53 -17.54 16.32 -22.07
CA SER A 53 -17.52 15.72 -23.42
C SER A 53 -16.16 15.92 -24.11
N ALA A 54 -15.87 15.11 -25.15
CA ALA A 54 -14.76 15.23 -26.10
C ALA A 54 -13.31 15.03 -25.59
N LEU A 55 -12.89 13.76 -25.50
CA LEU A 55 -11.65 13.31 -26.16
C LEU A 55 -11.92 11.91 -26.78
N ASP A 56 -11.73 11.84 -28.10
CA ASP A 56 -12.17 10.80 -29.03
C ASP A 56 -11.49 11.10 -30.39
N SER A 57 -11.04 10.14 -31.22
CA SER A 57 -10.99 8.68 -31.05
C SER A 57 -9.52 8.24 -30.76
N ASP A 58 -8.92 7.08 -31.08
CA ASP A 58 -9.22 5.91 -31.95
C ASP A 58 -8.94 4.61 -31.15
N ASP A 59 -9.19 3.36 -31.58
CA ASP A 59 -9.45 2.72 -32.88
C ASP A 59 -10.39 1.50 -32.68
N ALA A 60 -11.05 0.97 -33.73
CA ALA A 60 -12.08 -0.07 -33.62
C ALA A 60 -12.09 -1.13 -34.73
N SER A 61 -11.74 -2.37 -34.37
CA SER A 61 -11.93 -3.62 -35.13
C SER A 61 -11.65 -4.81 -34.17
N ASP A 62 -12.33 -5.96 -34.21
CA ASP A 62 -13.43 -6.42 -35.07
C ASP A 62 -14.53 -7.12 -34.22
N GLU A 63 -15.65 -7.41 -34.86
CA GLU A 63 -16.81 -8.12 -34.32
C GLU A 63 -16.57 -9.65 -34.22
N ASP A 64 -16.96 -10.29 -33.11
CA ASP A 64 -17.29 -11.73 -33.04
C ASP A 64 -18.27 -11.94 -31.85
N ASP A 65 -19.21 -12.87 -32.00
CA ASP A 65 -20.51 -12.87 -31.28
C ASP A 65 -20.62 -13.85 -30.08
N ASP A 66 -21.77 -13.78 -29.39
CA ASP A 66 -22.37 -14.75 -28.45
C ASP A 66 -21.81 -14.95 -27.01
N ASP A 67 -22.68 -14.61 -26.04
CA ASP A 67 -22.96 -15.29 -24.76
C ASP A 67 -21.80 -15.82 -23.86
N ASP A 68 -21.23 -14.92 -23.03
CA ASP A 68 -21.24 -15.15 -21.56
C ASP A 68 -21.10 -13.82 -20.76
N ALA A 69 -22.14 -12.97 -20.81
CA ALA A 69 -22.20 -11.68 -20.12
C ALA A 69 -22.42 -11.82 -18.59
N ALA A 70 -21.59 -12.62 -17.93
CA ALA A 70 -21.72 -13.05 -16.53
C ALA A 70 -21.45 -11.94 -15.49
N ARG A 71 -22.34 -10.92 -15.45
CA ARG A 71 -22.41 -9.84 -14.44
C ARG A 71 -21.02 -9.31 -14.03
N ALA A 72 -20.32 -8.69 -14.98
CA ALA A 72 -19.12 -7.92 -14.72
C ALA A 72 -19.42 -6.85 -13.65
N ARG A 73 -19.02 -7.10 -12.40
CA ARG A 73 -19.12 -6.13 -11.32
C ARG A 73 -18.22 -4.96 -11.70
N HIS A 74 -18.80 -3.78 -11.90
CA HIS A 74 -18.08 -2.59 -12.35
C HIS A 74 -17.13 -2.08 -11.25
N LEU A 75 -15.95 -2.69 -11.16
CA LEU A 75 -14.88 -2.37 -10.23
C LEU A 75 -14.23 -1.02 -10.60
N SER A 76 -14.87 0.09 -10.21
CA SER A 76 -14.32 1.44 -10.37
C SER A 76 -13.23 1.73 -9.33
N VAL A 77 -12.21 0.87 -9.26
CA VAL A 77 -10.96 1.18 -8.55
C VAL A 77 -10.26 2.28 -9.35
N ARG A 78 -10.12 3.46 -8.75
CA ARG A 78 -9.29 4.52 -9.33
C ARG A 78 -7.82 4.14 -9.15
N THR A 79 -7.21 3.58 -10.19
CA THR A 79 -5.78 3.25 -10.24
C THR A 79 -4.89 4.41 -9.77
N GLY A 80 -5.23 5.64 -10.15
CA GLY A 80 -4.52 6.83 -9.68
C GLY A 80 -4.46 7.02 -8.16
N VAL A 81 -5.39 6.44 -7.37
CA VAL A 81 -5.33 6.48 -5.89
C VAL A 81 -4.37 5.42 -5.36
N THR A 82 -4.35 4.21 -5.93
CA THR A 82 -3.37 3.17 -5.55
C THR A 82 -1.95 3.57 -5.96
N ASP A 83 -1.80 4.21 -7.12
CA ASP A 83 -0.54 4.80 -7.60
C ASP A 83 -0.07 5.94 -6.67
N GLU A 84 -0.98 6.83 -6.26
CA GLU A 84 -0.68 7.91 -5.31
C GLU A 84 -0.23 7.35 -3.96
N LYS A 85 -0.88 6.30 -3.44
CA LYS A 85 -0.50 5.65 -2.19
C LYS A 85 0.85 4.94 -2.27
N ALA A 86 1.14 4.24 -3.36
CA ALA A 86 2.46 3.65 -3.59
C ALA A 86 3.57 4.73 -3.66
N ALA A 87 3.33 5.82 -4.39
CA ALA A 87 4.27 6.94 -4.49
C ALA A 87 4.46 7.69 -3.15
N ALA A 88 3.39 7.86 -2.36
CA ALA A 88 3.44 8.52 -1.06
C ALA A 88 4.20 7.69 -0.01
N LEU A 89 4.05 6.35 -0.01
CA LEU A 89 4.88 5.43 0.78
C LEU A 89 6.35 5.60 0.42
N HIS A 90 6.70 5.44 -0.87
CA HIS A 90 8.07 5.59 -1.36
C HIS A 90 8.70 6.92 -0.93
N ALA A 91 7.95 8.02 -1.02
CA ALA A 91 8.38 9.34 -0.58
C ALA A 91 8.68 9.40 0.94
N LEU A 92 7.83 8.81 1.79
CA LEU A 92 8.11 8.70 3.24
C LEU A 92 9.38 7.90 3.53
N GLY A 93 9.61 6.79 2.80
CA GLY A 93 10.84 6.00 2.87
C GLY A 93 12.07 6.84 2.58
N LEU A 94 12.09 7.53 1.43
CA LEU A 94 13.18 8.43 1.04
C LEU A 94 13.41 9.56 2.05
N TYR A 95 12.36 10.16 2.61
CA TYR A 95 12.48 11.20 3.63
C TYR A 95 13.14 10.69 4.91
N ALA A 96 12.77 9.49 5.37
CA ALA A 96 13.40 8.82 6.51
C ALA A 96 14.86 8.42 6.21
N LYS A 97 15.11 7.82 5.04
CA LYS A 97 16.41 7.31 4.59
C LYS A 97 17.47 8.42 4.44
N HIS A 98 17.07 9.58 3.90
CA HIS A 98 18.01 10.67 3.60
C HIS A 98 18.08 11.78 4.65
N VAL A 99 17.06 11.96 5.51
CA VAL A 99 17.05 13.01 6.54
C VAL A 99 16.50 12.49 7.88
N PRO A 100 17.07 11.41 8.45
CA PRO A 100 16.49 10.71 9.60
C PRO A 100 16.23 11.62 10.81
N LEU A 101 17.18 12.49 11.18
CA LEU A 101 17.03 13.43 12.29
C LEU A 101 15.91 14.47 12.08
N GLY A 102 15.64 14.86 10.83
CA GLY A 102 14.53 15.77 10.48
C GLY A 102 13.19 15.05 10.34
N PHE A 103 13.22 13.74 10.10
CA PHE A 103 12.05 12.88 10.01
C PHE A 103 11.62 12.29 11.36
N GLN A 104 12.51 12.27 12.36
CA GLN A 104 12.32 11.66 13.68
C GLN A 104 10.95 11.95 14.34
N PRO A 105 10.37 13.18 14.30
CA PRO A 105 9.04 13.44 14.89
C PRO A 105 7.88 12.70 14.20
N TYR A 106 8.04 12.34 12.92
CA TYR A 106 7.02 11.68 12.12
C TYR A 106 7.14 10.15 12.11
N LEU A 107 8.26 9.61 12.63
CA LEU A 107 8.64 8.22 12.45
C LEU A 107 7.63 7.22 13.02
N GLY A 108 7.00 7.53 14.16
CA GLY A 108 5.94 6.68 14.73
C GLY A 108 4.65 6.66 13.90
N ALA A 109 4.28 7.80 13.31
CA ALA A 109 3.12 7.88 12.41
C ALA A 109 3.39 7.13 11.10
N ALA A 110 4.53 7.39 10.46
CA ALA A 110 4.94 6.70 9.23
C ALA A 110 5.04 5.18 9.42
N LEU A 111 5.53 4.70 10.58
CA LEU A 111 5.59 3.28 10.89
C LEU A 111 4.19 2.66 11.02
N SER A 112 3.24 3.37 11.64
CA SER A 112 1.83 2.94 11.71
C SER A 112 1.15 2.90 10.33
N LEU A 113 1.42 3.90 9.48
CA LEU A 113 0.89 3.93 8.10
C LEU A 113 1.43 2.79 7.24
N ALA A 114 2.75 2.60 7.24
CA ALA A 114 3.38 1.50 6.50
C ALA A 114 2.95 0.13 7.03
N ALA A 115 2.73 -0.01 8.35
CA ALA A 115 2.20 -1.24 8.94
C ALA A 115 0.76 -1.55 8.50
N ARG A 116 -0.11 -0.54 8.32
CA ARG A 116 -1.44 -0.73 7.69
C ARG A 116 -1.31 -1.11 6.22
N ALA A 117 -0.44 -0.44 5.49
CA ALA A 117 -0.25 -0.64 4.05
C ALA A 117 0.36 -2.00 3.67
N ALA A 118 1.12 -2.63 4.58
CA ALA A 118 1.68 -3.97 4.39
C ALA A 118 0.62 -5.08 4.20
N ASN A 119 -0.62 -4.87 4.67
CA ASN A 119 -1.75 -5.79 4.50
C ASN A 119 -2.84 -5.19 3.56
N TYR A 120 -2.45 -4.32 2.63
CA TYR A 120 -3.37 -3.66 1.70
C TYR A 120 -3.69 -4.53 0.47
N PHE A 121 -4.85 -4.34 -0.16
CA PHE A 121 -5.30 -5.23 -1.25
C PHE A 121 -4.43 -5.16 -2.51
N HIS A 122 -3.94 -3.97 -2.88
CA HIS A 122 -3.12 -3.74 -4.07
C HIS A 122 -1.65 -4.12 -3.84
N GLU A 123 -1.04 -4.88 -4.75
CA GLU A 123 0.32 -5.41 -4.56
C GLU A 123 1.39 -4.31 -4.49
N ASP A 124 1.36 -3.29 -5.36
CA ASP A 124 2.36 -2.20 -5.34
C ASP A 124 2.37 -1.43 -4.03
N VAL A 125 1.21 -1.29 -3.38
CA VAL A 125 1.10 -0.63 -2.07
C VAL A 125 1.71 -1.52 -0.98
N ARG A 126 1.55 -2.86 -1.05
CA ARG A 126 2.27 -3.80 -0.16
C ARG A 126 3.78 -3.77 -0.40
N CYS A 127 4.23 -3.82 -1.66
CA CYS A 127 5.63 -3.69 -2.04
C CYS A 127 6.27 -2.43 -1.43
N GLN A 128 5.68 -1.25 -1.70
CA GLN A 128 6.19 0.01 -1.17
C GLN A 128 6.11 0.08 0.36
N ALA A 129 5.09 -0.52 0.98
CA ALA A 129 5.02 -0.62 2.43
C ALA A 129 6.20 -1.42 3.01
N TYR A 130 6.53 -2.57 2.45
CA TYR A 130 7.62 -3.41 2.94
C TYR A 130 9.00 -2.77 2.74
N GLU A 131 9.26 -2.09 1.61
CA GLU A 131 10.48 -1.30 1.43
C GLU A 131 10.61 -0.23 2.53
N VAL A 132 9.53 0.53 2.75
CA VAL A 132 9.48 1.65 3.72
C VAL A 132 9.62 1.17 5.16
N LEU A 133 9.03 0.03 5.54
CA LEU A 133 9.16 -0.54 6.88
C LEU A 133 10.64 -0.82 7.24
N GLY A 134 11.44 -1.34 6.29
CA GLY A 134 12.88 -1.49 6.47
C GLY A 134 13.60 -0.17 6.69
N GLN A 135 13.32 0.82 5.82
CA GLN A 135 13.96 2.14 5.86
C GLN A 135 13.63 2.94 7.12
N LEU A 136 12.40 2.82 7.64
CA LEU A 136 11.97 3.45 8.89
C LEU A 136 12.73 2.90 10.11
N VAL A 137 13.01 1.60 10.17
CA VAL A 137 13.81 1.01 11.26
C VAL A 137 15.26 1.49 11.19
N LEU A 138 15.86 1.56 10.00
CA LEU A 138 17.23 2.06 9.82
C LEU A 138 17.36 3.58 10.10
N SER A 139 16.33 4.35 9.77
CA SER A 139 16.18 5.75 10.19
C SER A 139 16.08 5.87 11.72
N CYS A 140 15.28 5.00 12.37
CA CYS A 140 15.16 4.95 13.82
C CYS A 140 16.51 4.64 14.49
N HIS A 141 17.29 3.73 13.92
CA HIS A 141 18.65 3.38 14.40
C HIS A 141 19.63 4.54 14.22
N SER A 142 19.55 5.25 13.10
CA SER A 142 20.36 6.44 12.83
C SER A 142 20.05 7.60 13.79
N CYS A 143 18.80 7.73 14.25
CA CYS A 143 18.39 8.70 15.28
C CYS A 143 18.74 8.28 16.71
N HIS A 144 18.78 6.97 16.98
CA HIS A 144 18.97 6.40 18.31
C HIS A 144 20.08 5.34 18.30
N PRO A 145 21.34 5.71 17.99
CA PRO A 145 22.46 4.78 17.94
C PRO A 145 22.75 4.15 19.32
N PRO A 146 23.32 2.94 19.37
CA PRO A 146 23.71 2.31 20.62
C PRO A 146 24.85 3.10 21.32
N PRO A 147 24.99 2.99 22.66
CA PRO A 147 26.07 3.64 23.39
C PRO A 147 27.46 3.25 22.86
N ALA A 148 28.40 4.21 22.88
CA ALA A 148 29.78 3.95 22.48
C ALA A 148 30.40 2.84 23.34
N GLY A 149 30.90 1.78 22.71
CA GLY A 149 31.45 0.60 23.39
C GLY A 149 30.40 -0.44 23.85
N ALA A 150 29.12 -0.30 23.47
CA ALA A 150 28.12 -1.33 23.67
C ALA A 150 28.49 -2.64 22.92
N PRO A 151 28.13 -3.83 23.43
CA PRO A 151 28.45 -5.09 22.79
C PRO A 151 27.73 -5.25 21.43
N PRO A 152 28.29 -6.03 20.49
CA PRO A 152 27.68 -6.29 19.18
C PRO A 152 26.24 -6.78 19.30
N GLY A 153 25.35 -6.26 18.45
CA GLY A 153 23.91 -6.55 18.51
C GLY A 153 23.13 -5.73 19.55
N THR A 154 23.76 -4.80 20.28
CA THR A 154 23.01 -3.83 21.10
C THR A 154 22.27 -2.85 20.19
N VAL A 155 20.96 -2.72 20.41
CA VAL A 155 20.11 -1.67 19.82
C VAL A 155 19.46 -0.84 20.92
N SER A 156 19.06 0.38 20.59
CA SER A 156 18.28 1.24 21.49
C SER A 156 16.84 0.73 21.66
N GLY A 157 16.17 1.14 22.75
CA GLY A 157 14.79 0.72 23.03
C GLY A 157 13.80 1.12 21.93
N GLN A 158 14.02 2.26 21.28
CA GLN A 158 13.24 2.75 20.14
C GLN A 158 13.38 1.83 18.91
N VAL A 159 14.58 1.34 18.63
CA VAL A 159 14.84 0.37 17.55
C VAL A 159 14.25 -0.99 17.91
N ALA A 160 14.39 -1.45 19.16
CA ALA A 160 13.77 -2.69 19.62
C ALA A 160 12.24 -2.65 19.45
N GLN A 161 11.58 -1.55 19.86
CA GLN A 161 10.14 -1.34 19.65
C GLN A 161 9.75 -1.33 18.16
N ALA A 162 10.56 -0.69 17.29
CA ALA A 162 10.31 -0.73 15.86
C ALA A 162 10.44 -2.17 15.29
N LEU A 163 11.39 -2.96 15.77
CA LEU A 163 11.54 -4.38 15.40
C LEU A 163 10.39 -5.26 15.93
N GLU A 164 9.78 -4.96 17.08
CA GLU A 164 8.56 -5.64 17.54
C GLU A 164 7.36 -5.40 16.60
N VAL A 165 7.31 -4.28 15.88
CA VAL A 165 6.27 -3.98 14.89
C VAL A 165 6.61 -4.54 13.51
N VAL A 166 7.84 -4.36 13.04
CA VAL A 166 8.24 -4.66 11.65
C VAL A 166 8.51 -6.14 11.42
N CYS A 167 9.16 -6.84 12.36
CA CYS A 167 9.56 -8.23 12.11
C CYS A 167 8.41 -9.25 12.06
N PRO A 168 7.26 -9.09 12.76
CA PRO A 168 6.07 -9.89 12.50
C PRO A 168 5.56 -9.72 11.06
N LEU A 169 5.37 -8.47 10.61
CA LEU A 169 4.90 -8.16 9.26
C LEU A 169 5.86 -8.71 8.18
N LEU A 170 7.17 -8.60 8.39
CA LEU A 170 8.18 -9.20 7.50
C LEU A 170 8.27 -10.73 7.58
N LEU A 171 7.63 -11.39 8.55
CA LEU A 171 7.45 -12.85 8.54
C LEU A 171 6.14 -13.25 7.87
N GLU A 172 5.08 -12.47 8.05
CA GLU A 172 3.77 -12.67 7.42
C GLU A 172 3.82 -12.39 5.91
N GLY A 173 4.51 -11.33 5.47
CA GLY A 173 4.74 -11.05 4.04
C GLY A 173 5.67 -12.03 3.31
N LEU A 174 6.23 -13.05 3.98
CA LEU A 174 6.87 -14.20 3.32
C LEU A 174 5.85 -15.27 2.88
N GLU A 175 4.60 -15.13 3.31
CA GLU A 175 3.45 -16.00 3.05
C GLU A 175 2.44 -15.30 2.10
N ASP A 176 2.82 -14.16 1.51
CA ASP A 176 2.04 -13.43 0.49
C ASP A 176 2.02 -14.19 -0.84
N ASP A 177 0.87 -14.23 -1.52
CA ASP A 177 0.73 -14.88 -2.82
C ASP A 177 1.56 -14.20 -3.92
N GLU A 178 1.76 -12.88 -3.82
CA GLU A 178 2.39 -12.11 -4.89
C GLU A 178 3.92 -12.10 -4.81
N ARG A 179 4.54 -12.61 -5.87
CA ARG A 179 6.00 -12.82 -5.95
C ARG A 179 6.79 -11.52 -5.89
N GLY A 180 6.20 -10.40 -6.35
CA GLY A 180 6.78 -9.06 -6.20
C GLY A 180 6.89 -8.66 -4.73
N VAL A 181 5.79 -8.85 -3.97
CA VAL A 181 5.71 -8.52 -2.55
C VAL A 181 6.69 -9.37 -1.73
N VAL A 182 6.73 -10.69 -1.94
CA VAL A 182 7.69 -11.59 -1.26
C VAL A 182 9.14 -11.23 -1.58
N ALA A 183 9.45 -10.81 -2.82
CA ALA A 183 10.78 -10.35 -3.19
C ALA A 183 11.18 -9.04 -2.50
N GLU A 184 10.21 -8.16 -2.23
CA GLU A 184 10.43 -6.90 -1.50
C GLU A 184 10.54 -7.11 0.02
N VAL A 185 9.76 -8.02 0.60
CA VAL A 185 9.95 -8.49 1.99
C VAL A 185 11.36 -9.05 2.20
N LEU A 186 11.90 -9.80 1.22
CA LEU A 186 13.28 -10.27 1.21
C LEU A 186 14.33 -9.16 0.95
N ARG A 187 13.94 -8.02 0.36
CA ARG A 187 14.78 -6.81 0.26
C ARG A 187 14.81 -6.05 1.60
N ALA A 188 13.68 -5.87 2.25
CA ALA A 188 13.60 -5.30 3.60
C ALA A 188 14.41 -6.11 4.63
N TRP A 189 14.27 -7.45 4.65
CA TRP A 189 15.13 -8.32 5.49
C TRP A 189 16.62 -8.11 5.24
N ARG A 190 17.03 -7.95 3.97
CA ARG A 190 18.42 -7.71 3.59
C ARG A 190 18.92 -6.33 4.05
N GLU A 191 18.14 -5.27 3.90
CA GLU A 191 18.51 -3.94 4.41
C GLU A 191 18.65 -3.96 5.94
N LEU A 192 17.73 -4.61 6.68
CA LEU A 192 17.82 -4.76 8.13
C LEU A 192 19.07 -5.54 8.57
N LEU A 193 19.37 -6.67 7.92
CA LEU A 193 20.56 -7.48 8.20
C LEU A 193 21.87 -6.71 7.95
N GLN A 194 21.91 -5.87 6.92
CA GLN A 194 23.07 -5.03 6.58
C GLN A 194 23.22 -3.84 7.53
N GLY A 195 22.13 -3.23 7.97
CA GLY A 195 22.15 -2.03 8.83
C GLY A 195 22.25 -2.30 10.33
N LEU A 196 21.69 -3.41 10.83
CA LEU A 196 21.64 -3.74 12.28
C LEU A 196 22.53 -4.91 12.70
N THR A 197 23.16 -5.61 11.76
CA THR A 197 23.70 -6.98 11.92
C THR A 197 22.62 -8.05 12.20
N ALA A 198 23.00 -9.32 12.18
CA ALA A 198 22.07 -10.43 12.43
C ALA A 198 21.64 -10.58 13.90
N LEU A 199 22.41 -10.06 14.86
CA LEU A 199 22.19 -10.34 16.30
C LEU A 199 20.86 -9.79 16.85
N PRO A 200 20.41 -8.55 16.55
CA PRO A 200 19.09 -8.05 16.98
C PRO A 200 17.93 -8.81 16.32
N LEU A 201 18.20 -9.49 15.21
CA LEU A 201 17.22 -10.15 14.36
C LEU A 201 17.14 -11.67 14.60
N ALA A 202 18.09 -12.26 15.33
CA ALA A 202 18.28 -13.71 15.46
C ALA A 202 16.99 -14.49 15.79
N ARG A 203 16.27 -14.09 16.85
CA ARG A 203 14.99 -14.70 17.26
C ARG A 203 13.92 -14.70 16.15
N TRP A 204 13.93 -13.71 15.26
CA TRP A 204 12.99 -13.57 14.16
C TRP A 204 13.41 -14.42 12.96
N LEU A 205 14.71 -14.46 12.66
CA LEU A 205 15.28 -15.33 11.64
C LEU A 205 15.04 -16.81 12.00
N GLU A 206 15.27 -17.19 13.26
CA GLU A 206 14.95 -18.52 13.79
C GLU A 206 13.46 -18.86 13.63
N LYS A 207 12.55 -17.95 14.03
CA LYS A 207 11.10 -18.10 13.85
C LYS A 207 10.72 -18.26 12.36
N GLY A 208 11.35 -17.51 11.45
CA GLY A 208 11.15 -17.61 10.00
C GLY A 208 11.72 -18.88 9.37
N MET A 209 12.84 -19.40 9.89
CA MET A 209 13.41 -20.69 9.49
C MET A 209 12.54 -21.86 9.98
N GLN A 210 12.05 -21.80 11.22
CA GLN A 210 11.09 -22.76 11.77
C GLN A 210 9.81 -22.76 10.92
N ARG A 211 9.21 -21.57 10.66
CA ARG A 211 8.05 -21.43 9.77
C ARG A 211 8.27 -22.03 8.38
N ARG A 212 9.44 -21.88 7.75
CA ARG A 212 9.71 -22.51 6.44
C ARG A 212 10.07 -23.99 6.50
N SER A 213 10.55 -24.50 7.63
CA SER A 213 10.90 -25.92 7.77
C SER A 213 9.70 -26.87 7.64
N SER A 214 8.50 -26.43 8.05
CA SER A 214 7.25 -27.20 7.90
C SER A 214 6.72 -27.33 6.47
N TRP A 215 7.28 -26.58 5.51
CA TRP A 215 6.93 -26.69 4.08
C TRP A 215 7.93 -27.57 3.32
N LEU A 216 9.13 -27.76 3.86
CA LEU A 216 10.22 -28.55 3.27
C LEU A 216 10.22 -30.01 3.75
N LEU A 217 9.51 -30.30 4.84
CA LEU A 217 9.13 -31.66 5.20
C LEU A 217 7.79 -31.96 4.53
N PRO A 218 7.72 -32.82 3.50
CA PRO A 218 6.43 -33.31 3.02
C PRO A 218 5.74 -34.05 4.17
N GLU A 219 4.41 -33.93 4.28
CA GLU A 219 3.67 -34.70 5.28
C GLU A 219 3.93 -36.19 5.05
N THR A 220 4.64 -36.81 5.99
CA THR A 220 4.97 -38.23 5.92
C THR A 220 3.68 -39.02 6.04
N CYS A 221 3.28 -39.72 4.97
CA CYS A 221 2.08 -40.57 4.97
C CYS A 221 1.99 -41.38 6.27
N CYS A 222 0.90 -41.19 7.02
CA CYS A 222 0.60 -42.06 8.16
C CYS A 222 0.46 -43.52 7.68
N PRO A 223 0.87 -44.49 8.52
CA PRO A 223 0.82 -45.92 8.21
C PRO A 223 -0.59 -46.52 8.30
#